data_AF-A0A5K0X1F8-F1
#
_entry.id   AF-A0A5K0X1F8-F1
#
_cell.length_a   1.000
_cell.length_b   1.000
_cell.length_c   1.000
_cell.angle_alpha   90.00
_cell.angle_beta   90.00
_cell.angle_gamma   90.00
#
_symmetry.space_group_name_H-M   'P 1'
#
loop_
_entity.id
_entity.type
_entity.pdbx_description
1 polymer ?
#
loop_
_entity_poly.entity_id
_entity_poly.type
_entity_poly.pdbx_seq_one_letter_code
_entity_poly.pdbx_strand_id
1 'polypeptide(L)' 'KNTPHWRVKDIDPVEQRAKGYCPLTPKEVGMFLRALGHPSDTPIYVAAGEIYGGDSRMADLRSAFPILMGK' A
#
# COMPACT_ATOMS: atom_id res chain seq x y z
N LYS A 1 -15.26 15.73 1.05
CA LYS A 1 -15.20 15.16 2.43
C LYS A 1 -14.42 16.14 3.29
N ASN A 2 -15.01 16.69 4.36
CA ASN A 2 -14.37 17.67 5.23
C ASN A 2 -13.57 16.93 6.32
N THR A 3 -12.26 16.75 6.12
CA THR A 3 -11.34 16.10 7.07
C THR A 3 -10.61 17.19 7.87
N PRO A 4 -11.12 17.66 9.03
CA PRO A 4 -10.61 18.87 9.70
C PRO A 4 -9.13 18.77 10.09
N HIS A 5 -8.66 17.56 10.42
CA HIS A 5 -7.29 17.30 10.85
C HIS A 5 -6.26 17.23 9.70
N TRP A 6 -6.67 17.27 8.43
CA TRP A 6 -5.73 17.23 7.30
C TRP A 6 -5.14 18.61 7.05
N ARG A 7 -3.81 18.74 7.14
CA ARG A 7 -3.12 20.01 6.88
C ARG A 7 -3.22 20.42 5.40
N VAL A 8 -3.17 19.45 4.49
CA VAL A 8 -3.28 19.67 3.04
C VAL A 8 -4.63 19.12 2.57
N LYS A 9 -5.45 19.98 1.94
CA LYS A 9 -6.79 19.63 1.44
C LYS A 9 -6.78 19.20 -0.02
N ASP A 10 -5.95 19.87 -0.81
CA ASP A 10 -5.77 19.61 -2.23
C ASP A 10 -4.40 18.98 -2.46
N ILE A 11 -4.39 17.74 -2.93
CA ILE A 11 -3.17 16.97 -3.17
C ILE A 11 -3.07 16.74 -4.67
N ASP A 12 -2.01 17.26 -5.29
CA ASP A 12 -1.65 16.88 -6.66
C ASP A 12 -0.89 15.53 -6.63
N PRO A 13 -1.52 14.42 -7.07
CA PRO A 13 -0.89 13.10 -7.00
C PRO A 13 0.32 12.95 -7.93
N VAL A 14 0.42 13.75 -9.00
CA VAL A 14 1.54 13.70 -9.94
C VAL A 14 2.76 14.36 -9.32
N GLU A 15 2.59 15.55 -8.74
CA GLU A 15 3.66 16.27 -8.07
C GLU A 15 4.20 15.51 -6.85
N GLN A 16 3.30 14.97 -6.00
CA GLN A 16 3.71 14.20 -4.82
C GLN A 16 4.50 12.95 -5.19
N ARG A 17 4.10 12.27 -6.28
CA ARG A 17 4.84 11.10 -6.80
C ARG A 17 6.22 11.49 -7.30
N ALA A 18 6.33 12.59 -8.06
CA ALA A 18 7.62 13.09 -8.55
C ALA A 18 8.59 13.45 -7.41
N LYS A 19 8.06 13.93 -6.28
CA LYS A 19 8.83 14.24 -5.07
C LYS A 19 9.12 13.01 -4.19
N GLY A 20 8.61 11.83 -4.53
CA GLY A 20 8.78 10.61 -3.74
C GLY A 20 7.97 10.58 -2.44
N TYR A 21 6.92 11.40 -2.32
CA TYR A 21 6.05 11.43 -1.14
C TYR A 21 4.91 10.41 -1.18
N CYS A 22 4.61 9.83 -2.35
CA CYS A 22 3.66 8.74 -2.45
C CYS A 22 4.27 7.44 -1.87
N PRO A 23 3.53 6.70 -1.03
CA PRO A 23 3.97 5.37 -0.61
C PRO A 23 3.97 4.41 -1.80
N LEU A 24 4.70 3.30 -1.65
CA LEU A 24 4.63 2.18 -2.58
C LEU A 24 3.19 1.65 -2.67
N THR A 25 2.75 1.36 -3.89
CA THR A 25 1.50 0.63 -4.14
C THR A 25 1.60 -0.80 -3.60
N PRO A 26 0.47 -1.48 -3.30
CA PRO A 26 0.49 -2.88 -2.86
C PRO A 26 1.25 -3.81 -3.82
N LYS A 27 1.17 -3.54 -5.13
CA LYS A 27 1.94 -4.24 -6.16
C LYS A 27 3.46 -4.04 -6.01
N GLU A 28 3.89 -2.79 -5.86
CA GLU A 28 5.31 -2.44 -5.69
C GLU A 28 5.87 -3.02 -4.39
N VAL A 29 5.10 -3.00 -3.29
CA VAL A 29 5.45 -3.68 -2.03
C VAL A 29 5.66 -5.18 -2.27
N GLY A 30 4.74 -5.83 -2.99
CA GLY A 30 4.86 -7.25 -3.31
C GLY A 30 6.08 -7.59 -4.17
N MET A 31 6.48 -6.71 -5.09
CA MET A 31 7.71 -6.86 -5.87
C MET A 31 8.96 -6.65 -5.00
N PHE A 32 8.96 -5.61 -4.17
CA PHE A 32 10.07 -5.27 -3.30
C PHE A 32 10.38 -6.40 -2.31
N LEU A 33 9.36 -6.96 -1.63
CA LEU A 33 9.56 -8.06 -0.68
C LEU A 33 10.10 -9.33 -1.34
N ARG A 34 9.65 -9.65 -2.56
CA ARG A 34 10.21 -10.78 -3.33
C ARG A 34 11.66 -10.54 -3.73
N ALA A 35 12.01 -9.32 -4.11
CA ALA A 35 13.40 -8.97 -4.44
C ALA A 35 14.33 -9.07 -3.22
N LEU A 36 13.81 -8.88 -2.01
CA LEU A 36 14.53 -9.11 -0.75
C LEU A 36 14.67 -10.61 -0.38
N GLY A 37 14.05 -11.52 -1.14
CA GLY A 37 14.13 -12.96 -0.91
C GLY A 37 13.07 -13.54 0.03
N HIS A 38 12.01 -12.79 0.34
CA HIS A 38 10.90 -13.34 1.13
C HIS A 38 10.10 -14.37 0.32
N PRO A 39 9.88 -15.58 0.86
CA PRO A 39 9.05 -16.60 0.21
C PRO A 39 7.57 -16.22 0.27
N SER A 40 6.75 -16.78 -0.63
CA SER A 40 5.33 -16.45 -0.75
C SER A 40 4.49 -16.78 0.49
N ASP A 41 4.94 -17.72 1.32
CA ASP A 41 4.30 -18.09 2.59
C ASP A 41 4.67 -17.14 3.75
N THR A 42 5.43 -16.07 3.49
CA THR A 42 5.72 -15.02 4.48
C THR A 42 4.41 -14.39 4.96
N PRO A 43 4.08 -14.46 6.26
CA PRO A 43 2.93 -13.76 6.82
C PRO A 43 3.12 -12.24 6.75
N ILE A 44 2.15 -11.54 6.18
CA ILE A 44 2.18 -10.07 6.07
C ILE A 44 1.04 -9.46 6.89
N TYR A 45 1.38 -8.53 7.77
CA TYR A 45 0.42 -7.73 8.53
C TYR A 45 0.22 -6.34 7.92
N VAL A 46 -1.02 -5.99 7.59
CA VAL A 46 -1.36 -4.70 6.95
C VAL A 46 -1.90 -3.73 8.00
N ALA A 47 -1.08 -2.75 8.39
CA ALA A 47 -1.44 -1.70 9.36
C ALA A 47 -2.04 -0.42 8.69
N ALA A 48 -2.35 -0.48 7.40
CA ALA A 48 -2.68 0.69 6.58
C ALA A 48 -4.18 1.06 6.58
N GLY A 49 -5.07 0.23 7.13
CA GLY A 49 -6.52 0.40 6.94
C GLY A 49 -6.92 0.36 5.46
N GLU A 50 -8.03 1.00 5.09
CA GLU A 50 -8.56 0.98 3.72
C GLU A 50 -7.90 1.99 2.76
N ILE A 51 -6.76 2.59 3.13
CA ILE A 51 -6.16 3.72 2.37
C ILE A 51 -5.81 3.37 0.92
N TYR A 52 -5.57 2.09 0.62
CA TYR A 52 -5.26 1.65 -0.73
C TYR A 52 -6.50 1.45 -1.59
N GLY A 53 -7.71 1.58 -1.07
CA GLY A 53 -8.96 1.32 -1.80
C GLY A 53 -9.46 -0.11 -1.66
N GLY A 54 -9.21 -0.71 -0.49
CA GLY A 54 -9.74 -2.03 -0.12
C GLY A 54 -9.19 -3.20 -0.92
N ASP A 55 -9.95 -4.30 -0.92
CA ASP A 55 -9.52 -5.62 -1.45
C ASP A 55 -9.08 -5.57 -2.91
N SER A 56 -9.75 -4.77 -3.75
CA SER A 56 -9.42 -4.70 -5.18
C SER A 56 -7.99 -4.23 -5.44
N ARG A 57 -7.49 -3.29 -4.62
CA ARG A 57 -6.10 -2.79 -4.74
C ARG A 57 -5.10 -3.64 -3.98
N MET A 58 -5.56 -4.42 -3.00
CA MET A 58 -4.75 -5.37 -2.24
C MET A 58 -4.57 -6.72 -2.96
N ALA A 59 -5.34 -6.99 -4.01
CA ALA A 59 -5.30 -8.23 -4.78
C ALA A 59 -3.90 -8.60 -5.27
N ASP A 60 -3.13 -7.63 -5.76
CA ASP A 60 -1.75 -7.85 -6.23
C ASP A 60 -0.82 -8.31 -5.10
N LEU A 61 -0.94 -7.70 -3.90
CA LEU A 61 -0.16 -8.11 -2.74
C LEU A 61 -0.59 -9.49 -2.25
N ARG A 62 -1.89 -9.79 -2.25
CA ARG A 62 -2.45 -11.09 -1.85
C ARG A 62 -2.04 -12.21 -2.79
N SER A 63 -1.91 -11.92 -4.08
CA SER A 63 -1.39 -12.88 -5.05
C SER A 63 0.09 -13.18 -4.82
N ALA A 64 0.88 -12.20 -4.38
CA ALA A 64 2.30 -12.40 -4.05
C ALA A 64 2.50 -13.09 -2.69
N PHE A 65 1.68 -12.75 -1.71
CA PHE A 65 1.74 -13.22 -0.32
C PHE A 65 0.32 -13.56 0.17
N PRO A 66 -0.10 -14.84 0.11
CA PRO A 66 -1.47 -15.23 0.41
C PRO A 66 -1.86 -15.09 1.90
N ILE A 67 -0.88 -15.11 2.80
CA ILE A 67 -1.09 -14.99 4.25
C ILE A 67 -1.10 -13.52 4.66
N LEU A 68 -2.16 -12.81 4.26
CA LEU A 68 -2.40 -11.42 4.65
C LEU A 68 -3.31 -11.34 5.87
N MET A 69 -2.84 -10.64 6.90
CA MET A 69 -3.56 -10.32 8.12
C MET A 69 -3.85 -8.82 8.18
N GLY A 70 -4.98 -8.45 8.79
CA GLY A 70 -5.39 -7.07 9.03
C GLY A 70 -5.83 -6.86 10.48
N LYS A 71 -6.03 -5.60 10.87
CA LYS A 71 -6.70 -5.23 12.12
C LYS A 71 -8.20 -5.07 11.89
#